data_AF-A0A4V3WHI8-F1
#
_entry.id   AF-A0A4V3WHI8-F1
#
_cell.length_a   1.000
_cell.length_b   1.000
_cell.length_c   1.000
_cell.angle_alpha   90.00
_cell.angle_beta   90.00
_cell.angle_gamma   90.00
#
_symmetry.space_group_name_H-M   'P 1'
#
loop_
_entity.id
_entity.type
_entity.pdbx_description
1 polymer ?
#
loop_
_entity_poly.entity_id
_entity_poly.type
_entity_poly.pdbx_seq_one_letter_code
_entity_poly.pdbx_strand_id
1 'polypeptide(L)'
;MFPDISKFVPMLQTGLEKLEVCLAHIYGEVKAGREAGQAQARILAFEFGVVDVEDSARIAPRRLSNMPVIVETTTAVRADIDVETANQGRAVSRGFYANLGENAFKVTLIGVGGQASAAHTVPPGTTISLTCLVSHVVIDPGPDGPAFYQLYMH
;
A
#
# COMPACT_ATOMS: atom_id res chain seq x y z
N MET A 1 62.77 -1.81 36.08
CA MET A 1 62.70 -1.37 34.68
C MET A 1 61.23 -1.41 34.28
N PHE A 2 60.57 -0.26 34.16
CA PHE A 2 59.17 -0.22 33.73
C PHE A 2 59.09 -0.60 32.24
N PRO A 3 58.14 -1.45 31.83
CA PRO A 3 57.96 -1.76 30.42
C PRO A 3 57.65 -0.47 29.65
N ASP A 4 58.25 -0.33 28.47
CA ASP A 4 58.04 0.82 27.61
C ASP A 4 56.63 0.79 27.00
N ILE A 5 55.71 1.52 27.64
CA ILE A 5 54.29 1.57 27.30
C ILE A 5 54.05 2.21 25.93
N SER A 6 55.02 2.98 25.40
CA SER A 6 54.90 3.70 24.13
C SER A 6 54.61 2.80 22.93
N LYS A 7 55.01 1.52 22.98
CA LYS A 7 54.76 0.53 21.92
C LYS A 7 53.32 0.04 21.86
N PHE A 8 52.57 0.17 22.96
CA PHE A 8 51.17 -0.25 23.05
C PHE A 8 50.20 0.88 22.70
N VAL A 9 50.65 2.14 22.70
CA VAL A 9 49.83 3.31 22.36
C VAL A 9 49.25 3.22 20.94
N PRO A 10 50.01 2.87 19.88
CA PRO A 10 49.45 2.73 18.53
C PRO A 10 48.43 1.58 18.43
N MET A 11 48.69 0.46 19.12
CA MET A 11 47.75 -0.67 19.14
C MET A 11 46.42 -0.31 19.81
N LEU A 12 46.47 0.49 20.89
CA LEU A 12 45.27 1.00 21.56
C LEU A 12 44.52 2.01 20.69
N GLN A 13 45.22 2.91 20.00
CA GLN A 13 44.60 3.87 19.08
C GLN A 13 43.90 3.17 17.92
N THR A 14 44.57 2.25 17.24
CA THR A 14 43.96 1.46 16.16
C THR A 14 42.82 0.57 16.67
N GLY A 15 42.92 0.06 17.90
CA GLY A 15 41.86 -0.69 18.55
C GLY A 15 40.61 0.16 18.78
N LEU A 16 40.78 1.37 19.32
CA LEU A 16 39.70 2.33 19.56
C LEU A 16 39.02 2.76 18.26
N GLU A 17 39.78 3.07 17.21
CA GLU A 17 39.25 3.45 15.90
C GLU A 17 38.37 2.32 15.30
N LYS A 18 38.84 1.07 15.36
CA LYS A 18 38.05 -0.08 14.90
C LYS A 18 36.77 -0.26 15.71
N LEU A 19 36.85 -0.03 17.02
CA LEU A 19 35.72 -0.18 17.92
C LEU A 19 34.66 0.91 17.67
N GLU A 20 35.10 2.15 17.42
CA GLU A 20 34.24 3.26 17.02
C GLU A 20 33.52 2.96 15.69
N VAL A 21 34.25 2.46 14.69
CA VAL A 21 33.67 2.05 13.40
C VAL A 21 32.66 0.92 13.57
N CYS A 22 32.97 -0.12 14.33
CA CYS A 22 32.05 -1.22 14.60
C CYS A 22 30.79 -0.75 15.34
N LEU A 23 30.92 0.12 16.34
CA LEU A 23 29.79 0.67 17.08
C LEU A 23 28.90 1.55 16.18
N ALA A 24 29.50 2.37 15.32
CA ALA A 24 28.77 3.17 14.36
C ALA A 24 27.97 2.29 13.38
N HIS A 25 28.56 1.18 12.93
CA HIS A 25 27.88 0.21 12.06
C HIS A 25 26.69 -0.47 12.76
N ILE A 26 26.90 -0.98 13.97
CA ILE A 26 25.83 -1.60 14.77
C ILE A 26 24.70 -0.60 15.03
N TYR A 27 25.03 0.65 15.39
CA TYR A 27 24.03 1.68 15.59
C TYR A 27 23.25 1.98 14.31
N GLY A 28 23.93 2.02 13.15
CA GLY A 28 23.31 2.18 11.84
C GLY A 28 22.31 1.06 11.52
N GLU A 29 22.70 -0.19 11.73
CA GLU A 29 21.83 -1.35 11.53
C GLU A 29 20.62 -1.35 12.47
N VAL A 30 20.83 -1.05 13.75
CA VAL A 30 19.74 -0.97 14.74
C VAL A 30 18.78 0.15 14.40
N LYS A 31 19.28 1.32 13.98
CA LYS A 31 18.45 2.45 13.55
C LYS A 31 17.63 2.09 12.31
N ALA A 32 18.27 1.50 11.29
CA ALA A 32 17.58 1.06 10.07
C ALA A 32 16.51 0.01 10.37
N GLY A 33 16.80 -0.95 11.24
CA GLY A 33 15.83 -1.96 11.69
C GLY A 33 14.63 -1.34 12.43
N ARG A 34 14.88 -0.34 13.29
CA ARG A 34 13.82 0.41 13.99
C ARG A 34 12.96 1.21 13.01
N GLU A 35 13.56 1.90 12.06
CA GLU A 35 12.83 2.68 11.05
C GLU A 35 11.98 1.78 10.15
N ALA A 36 12.53 0.65 9.70
CA ALA A 36 11.79 -0.36 8.94
C ALA A 36 10.62 -0.94 9.75
N GLY A 37 10.85 -1.28 11.03
CA GLY A 37 9.80 -1.78 11.92
C GLY A 37 8.69 -0.75 12.16
N GLN A 38 9.04 0.52 12.31
CA GLN A 38 8.05 1.60 12.44
C GLN A 38 7.26 1.81 11.14
N ALA A 39 7.91 1.75 9.98
CA ALA A 39 7.24 1.84 8.69
C ALA A 39 6.27 0.68 8.49
N GLN A 40 6.69 -0.54 8.79
CA GLN A 40 5.84 -1.74 8.72
C GLN A 40 4.66 -1.65 9.69
N ALA A 41 4.88 -1.20 10.92
CA ALA A 41 3.80 -1.01 11.89
C ALA A 41 2.75 0.02 11.41
N ARG A 42 3.19 1.11 10.76
CA ARG A 42 2.28 2.10 10.16
C ARG A 42 1.48 1.52 9.00
N ILE A 43 2.12 0.74 8.13
CA ILE A 43 1.45 0.05 7.02
C ILE A 43 0.40 -0.94 7.56
N LEU A 44 0.76 -1.76 8.55
CA LEU A 44 -0.16 -2.72 9.14
C LEU A 44 -1.32 -2.03 9.87
N ALA A 45 -1.06 -0.96 10.61
CA ALA A 45 -2.11 -0.17 11.26
C ALA A 45 -3.04 0.50 10.24
N PHE A 46 -2.50 0.92 9.09
CA PHE A 46 -3.29 1.43 7.97
C PHE A 46 -4.14 0.34 7.32
N GLU A 47 -3.55 -0.82 7.05
CA GLU A 47 -4.20 -1.93 6.33
C GLU A 47 -5.27 -2.66 7.15
N PHE A 48 -5.05 -2.78 8.45
CA PHE A 48 -5.86 -3.62 9.33
C PHE A 48 -6.54 -2.85 10.46
N GLY A 49 -6.29 -1.54 10.55
CA GLY A 49 -6.71 -0.72 11.67
C GLY A 49 -5.88 -0.97 12.93
N VAL A 50 -6.17 -0.17 13.95
CA VAL A 50 -5.62 -0.37 15.30
C VAL A 50 -6.65 -1.14 16.11
N VAL A 51 -6.19 -2.17 16.81
CA VAL A 51 -7.00 -2.86 17.81
C VAL A 51 -6.92 -2.04 19.08
N ASP A 52 -8.02 -1.42 19.49
CA ASP A 52 -8.13 -0.87 20.83
C ASP A 52 -8.25 -2.06 21.80
N VAL A 53 -7.26 -2.22 22.67
CA VAL A 53 -7.34 -3.08 23.86
C VAL A 53 -8.20 -2.27 24.85
N GLU A 54 -9.35 -2.70 25.39
CA GLU A 54 -9.82 -4.00 25.89
C GLU A 54 -11.35 -3.91 26.10
N ASP A 55 -12.11 -4.98 25.85
CA ASP A 55 -13.38 -5.28 26.59
C ASP A 55 -13.98 -6.65 26.21
N SER A 56 -13.47 -7.33 25.17
CA SER A 56 -13.90 -8.70 24.85
C SER A 56 -12.79 -9.50 24.16
N ALA A 57 -12.31 -10.55 24.82
CA ALA A 57 -11.31 -11.49 24.29
C ALA A 57 -11.78 -12.25 23.03
N ARG A 58 -13.05 -12.12 22.63
CA ARG A 58 -13.62 -12.88 21.51
C ARG A 58 -13.83 -12.04 20.24
N ILE A 59 -14.13 -10.75 20.37
CA ILE A 59 -14.37 -9.83 19.24
C ILE A 59 -13.89 -8.44 19.66
N ALA A 60 -12.64 -8.10 19.34
CA ALA A 60 -12.13 -6.74 19.51
C ALA A 60 -12.51 -5.91 18.27
N PRO A 61 -13.33 -4.87 18.39
CA PRO A 61 -13.65 -3.99 17.27
C PRO A 61 -12.37 -3.28 16.81
N ARG A 62 -12.04 -3.42 15.53
CA ARG A 62 -10.89 -2.72 14.94
C ARG A 62 -11.31 -1.32 14.56
N ARG A 63 -10.54 -0.31 14.97
CA ARG A 63 -10.68 1.04 14.42
C ARG A 63 -9.80 1.14 13.19
N LEU A 64 -10.42 1.10 12.02
CA LEU A 64 -9.71 1.44 10.80
C LEU A 64 -9.21 2.87 10.93
N SER A 65 -7.91 3.10 10.75
CA SER A 65 -7.35 4.46 10.80
C SER A 65 -7.97 5.34 9.71
N ASN A 66 -8.40 4.72 8.60
CA ASN A 66 -9.21 5.34 7.58
C ASN A 66 -10.17 4.31 6.97
N MET A 67 -11.38 4.73 6.62
CA MET A 67 -12.34 3.84 5.95
C MET A 67 -11.96 3.60 4.48
N PRO A 68 -12.27 2.42 3.93
CA PRO A 68 -12.23 2.20 2.48
C PRO A 68 -13.25 3.10 1.79
N VAL A 69 -12.93 3.52 0.58
CA VAL A 69 -13.84 4.30 -0.24
C VAL A 69 -14.59 3.36 -1.18
N ILE A 70 -15.91 3.51 -1.21
CA ILE A 70 -16.78 2.80 -2.12
C ILE A 70 -17.42 3.84 -3.04
N VAL A 71 -17.15 3.72 -4.33
CA VAL A 71 -17.78 4.54 -5.36
C VAL A 71 -18.76 3.66 -6.11
N GLU A 72 -20.05 3.96 -6.00
CA GLU A 72 -21.10 3.33 -6.79
C GLU A 72 -21.70 4.36 -7.72
N THR A 73 -21.68 4.09 -9.02
CA THR A 73 -22.16 5.06 -10.00
C THR A 73 -22.56 4.40 -11.31
N THR A 74 -23.28 5.15 -12.13
CA THR A 74 -23.77 4.75 -13.43
C THR A 74 -23.20 5.69 -14.49
N THR A 75 -22.68 5.14 -15.58
CA THR A 75 -22.22 5.95 -16.71
C THR A 75 -22.79 5.44 -18.04
N ALA A 76 -23.28 6.38 -18.85
CA ALA A 76 -23.70 6.13 -20.23
C ALA A 76 -22.60 6.47 -21.26
N VAL A 77 -21.48 7.05 -20.80
CA VAL A 77 -20.32 7.40 -21.62
C VAL A 77 -19.04 6.84 -21.00
N ARG A 78 -17.93 6.87 -21.74
CA ARG A 78 -16.62 6.49 -21.21
C ARG A 78 -16.30 7.29 -19.95
N ALA A 79 -16.05 6.60 -18.85
CA ALA A 79 -15.60 7.19 -17.59
C ALA A 79 -14.12 6.84 -17.37
N ASP A 80 -13.31 7.85 -17.09
CA ASP A 80 -11.92 7.70 -16.68
C ASP A 80 -11.82 8.06 -15.21
N ILE A 81 -11.40 7.11 -14.39
CA ILE A 81 -11.44 7.22 -12.94
C ILE A 81 -10.01 7.11 -12.45
N ASP A 82 -9.47 8.25 -12.01
CA ASP A 82 -8.24 8.30 -11.24
C ASP A 82 -8.50 7.68 -9.86
N VAL A 83 -7.84 6.53 -9.64
CA VAL A 83 -8.02 5.71 -8.45
C VAL A 83 -7.47 6.39 -7.20
N GLU A 84 -6.39 7.16 -7.32
CA GLU A 84 -5.79 7.86 -6.19
C GLU A 84 -6.66 9.05 -5.78
N THR A 85 -7.10 9.85 -6.75
CA THR A 85 -8.02 10.97 -6.51
C THR A 85 -9.35 10.47 -5.92
N ALA A 86 -9.91 9.40 -6.47
CA ALA A 86 -11.12 8.79 -5.96
C ALA A 86 -10.93 8.20 -4.55
N ASN A 87 -9.71 7.75 -4.22
CA ASN A 87 -9.34 7.27 -2.89
C ASN A 87 -8.83 8.40 -1.96
N GLN A 88 -9.26 9.65 -2.17
CA GLN A 88 -8.91 10.81 -1.32
C GLN A 88 -7.40 11.16 -1.33
N GLY A 89 -6.74 11.01 -2.49
CA GLY A 89 -5.31 11.26 -2.64
C GLY A 89 -4.43 10.16 -2.04
N ARG A 90 -4.95 8.94 -1.89
CA ARG A 90 -4.23 7.80 -1.28
C ARG A 90 -3.96 6.74 -2.34
N ALA A 91 -2.72 6.24 -2.36
CA ALA A 91 -2.39 5.04 -3.13
C ALA A 91 -3.28 3.87 -2.70
N VAL A 92 -3.89 3.17 -3.66
CA VAL A 92 -4.68 1.98 -3.38
C VAL A 92 -3.75 0.79 -3.17
N SER A 93 -3.88 0.13 -2.04
CA SER A 93 -3.15 -1.10 -1.70
C SER A 93 -3.87 -2.33 -2.27
N ARG A 94 -5.21 -2.32 -2.20
CA ARG A 94 -6.08 -3.40 -2.65
C ARG A 94 -7.47 -2.87 -2.96
N GLY A 95 -8.15 -3.48 -3.90
CA GLY A 95 -9.51 -3.07 -4.22
C GLY A 95 -10.25 -4.09 -5.06
N PHE A 96 -11.40 -3.69 -5.55
CA PHE A 96 -12.08 -4.37 -6.64
C PHE A 96 -12.95 -3.39 -7.41
N TYR A 97 -13.26 -3.75 -8.64
CA TYR A 97 -14.38 -3.17 -9.37
C TYR A 97 -15.40 -4.27 -9.66
N ALA A 98 -16.67 -3.92 -9.61
CA ALA A 98 -17.77 -4.85 -9.82
C ALA A 98 -18.79 -4.26 -10.79
N ASN A 99 -19.38 -5.13 -11.61
CA ASN A 99 -20.55 -4.80 -12.40
C ASN A 99 -21.81 -5.08 -11.59
N LEU A 100 -22.50 -4.02 -11.18
CA LEU A 100 -23.74 -4.08 -10.42
C LEU A 100 -24.99 -4.03 -11.31
N GLY A 101 -24.82 -3.76 -12.61
CA GLY A 101 -25.90 -3.64 -13.58
C GLY A 101 -26.27 -4.95 -14.25
N GLU A 102 -27.25 -4.86 -15.14
CA GLU A 102 -27.72 -5.99 -15.96
C GLU A 102 -26.99 -6.10 -17.31
N ASN A 103 -26.22 -5.08 -17.69
CA ASN A 103 -25.49 -5.02 -18.97
C ASN A 103 -23.98 -5.22 -18.76
N ALA A 104 -23.34 -5.89 -19.70
CA ALA A 104 -21.88 -5.99 -19.71
C ALA A 104 -21.25 -4.67 -20.16
N PHE A 105 -20.10 -4.33 -19.61
CA PHE A 105 -19.28 -3.20 -20.03
C PHE A 105 -17.81 -3.58 -20.17
N LYS A 106 -17.02 -2.77 -20.84
CA LYS A 106 -15.58 -2.99 -20.96
C LYS A 106 -14.82 -2.17 -19.93
N VAL A 107 -13.76 -2.76 -19.42
CA VAL A 107 -12.82 -2.09 -18.51
C VAL A 107 -11.43 -2.13 -19.12
N THR A 108 -10.74 -1.00 -19.04
CA THR A 108 -9.31 -0.89 -19.33
C THR A 108 -8.62 -0.36 -18.08
N LEU A 109 -7.56 -1.05 -17.63
CA LEU A 109 -6.78 -0.64 -16.47
C LEU A 109 -5.53 0.09 -16.95
N ILE A 110 -5.19 1.22 -16.34
CA ILE A 110 -3.93 1.92 -16.61
C ILE A 110 -3.04 1.74 -15.40
N GLY A 111 -1.82 1.24 -15.62
CA GLY A 111 -0.84 1.08 -14.57
C GLY A 111 -0.20 2.40 -14.15
N VAL A 112 0.47 2.43 -13.00
CA VAL A 112 1.22 3.62 -12.50
C VAL A 112 2.24 4.15 -13.52
N GLY A 113 2.79 3.27 -14.38
CA GLY A 113 3.68 3.65 -15.48
C GLY A 113 2.98 4.20 -16.74
N GLY A 114 1.67 4.41 -16.71
CA GLY A 114 0.87 4.93 -17.84
C GLY A 114 0.53 3.90 -18.92
N GLN A 115 0.94 2.63 -18.75
CA GLN A 115 0.61 1.57 -19.71
C GLN A 115 -0.81 1.06 -19.49
N ALA A 116 -1.61 1.08 -20.56
CA ALA A 116 -2.95 0.52 -20.57
C ALA A 116 -2.91 -1.01 -20.78
N SER A 117 -3.76 -1.72 -20.05
CA SER A 117 -4.03 -3.15 -20.26
C SER A 117 -4.81 -3.37 -21.55
N ALA A 118 -4.91 -4.64 -21.98
CA ALA A 118 -5.96 -5.01 -22.90
C ALA A 118 -7.32 -4.75 -22.25
N ALA A 119 -8.28 -4.23 -23.02
CA ALA A 119 -9.65 -4.06 -22.56
C ALA A 119 -10.32 -5.42 -22.41
N HIS A 120 -10.99 -5.66 -21.29
CA HIS A 120 -11.76 -6.87 -21.05
C HIS A 120 -13.21 -6.55 -20.70
N THR A 121 -14.10 -7.48 -21.02
CA THR A 121 -15.53 -7.33 -20.71
C THR A 121 -15.81 -7.83 -19.30
N VAL A 122 -16.61 -7.08 -18.55
CA VAL A 122 -17.07 -7.41 -17.21
C VAL A 122 -18.56 -7.76 -17.29
N PRO A 123 -18.94 -9.04 -17.16
CA PRO A 123 -20.33 -9.46 -17.16
C PRO A 123 -21.09 -8.96 -15.92
N PRO A 124 -22.43 -8.88 -15.98
CA PRO A 124 -23.30 -8.61 -14.82
C PRO A 124 -22.95 -9.48 -13.60
N GLY A 125 -22.96 -8.88 -12.41
CA GLY A 125 -22.69 -9.58 -11.14
C GLY A 125 -21.25 -10.04 -10.95
N THR A 126 -20.32 -9.65 -11.85
CA THR A 126 -18.91 -10.04 -11.74
C THR A 126 -18.13 -9.01 -10.93
N THR A 127 -17.28 -9.50 -10.03
CA THR A 127 -16.33 -8.70 -9.26
C THR A 127 -14.91 -9.09 -9.64
N ILE A 128 -14.05 -8.12 -9.91
CA ILE A 128 -12.64 -8.34 -10.28
C ILE A 128 -11.76 -7.51 -9.36
N SER A 129 -10.74 -8.15 -8.79
CA SER A 129 -9.80 -7.51 -7.87
C SER A 129 -8.93 -6.46 -8.59
N LEU A 130 -8.66 -5.38 -7.86
CA LEU A 130 -7.78 -4.28 -8.26
C LEU A 130 -6.48 -4.36 -7.46
N THR A 131 -5.35 -4.30 -8.16
CA THR A 131 -4.00 -4.33 -7.57
C THR A 131 -3.46 -2.93 -7.35
N CYS A 132 -2.49 -2.78 -6.45
CA CYS A 132 -1.82 -1.51 -6.17
C CYS A 132 -1.02 -0.90 -7.33
N LEU A 133 -0.86 -1.62 -8.44
CA LEU A 133 -0.16 -1.15 -9.63
C LEU A 133 -1.05 -0.37 -10.60
N VAL A 134 -2.34 -0.20 -10.30
CA VAL A 134 -3.31 0.49 -11.15
C VAL A 134 -3.50 1.93 -10.68
N SER A 135 -3.35 2.89 -11.60
CA SER A 135 -3.58 4.32 -11.37
C SER A 135 -4.94 4.78 -11.89
N HIS A 136 -5.40 4.27 -13.04
CA HIS A 136 -6.72 4.58 -13.58
C HIS A 136 -7.53 3.33 -13.90
N VAL A 137 -8.84 3.46 -13.71
CA VAL A 137 -9.84 2.52 -14.21
C VAL A 137 -10.70 3.24 -15.23
N VAL A 138 -10.64 2.77 -16.48
CA VAL A 138 -11.48 3.29 -17.56
C VAL A 138 -12.63 2.34 -17.78
N ILE A 139 -13.85 2.86 -17.73
CA ILE A 139 -15.09 2.11 -17.93
C ILE A 139 -15.75 2.60 -19.22
N ASP A 140 -15.85 1.71 -20.18
CA ASP A 140 -16.50 1.94 -21.47
C ASP A 140 -17.84 1.17 -21.48
N PRO A 141 -19.00 1.86 -21.40
CA PRO A 141 -20.30 1.20 -21.45
C PRO A 141 -20.51 0.50 -22.80
N GLY A 142 -21.19 -0.66 -22.75
CA GLY A 142 -21.50 -1.44 -23.93
C GLY A 142 -22.64 -0.84 -24.77
N PRO A 143 -22.92 -1.41 -25.95
CA PRO A 143 -24.05 -0.99 -26.78
C PRO A 143 -25.41 -1.30 -26.12
N ASP A 144 -25.44 -2.24 -25.17
CA ASP A 144 -26.65 -2.76 -24.54
C ASP A 144 -27.21 -1.84 -23.45
N GLY A 145 -26.46 -0.83 -23.02
CA GLY A 145 -26.92 0.20 -22.09
C GLY A 145 -25.84 0.77 -21.18
N PRO A 146 -26.22 1.61 -20.20
CA PRO A 146 -25.27 2.23 -19.28
C PRO A 146 -24.57 1.18 -18.40
N ALA A 147 -23.32 1.47 -18.03
CA ALA A 147 -22.55 0.68 -17.10
C ALA A 147 -22.88 1.13 -15.67
N PHE A 148 -23.42 0.21 -14.85
CA PHE A 148 -23.59 0.42 -13.42
C PHE A 148 -22.51 -0.37 -12.67
N TYR A 149 -21.66 0.33 -11.94
CA TYR A 149 -20.45 -0.25 -11.36
C TYR A 149 -20.17 0.22 -9.94
N GLN A 150 -19.39 -0.59 -9.24
CA GLN A 150 -18.82 -0.26 -7.95
C GLN A 150 -17.29 -0.31 -8.05
N LEU A 151 -16.61 0.65 -7.43
CA LEU A 151 -15.17 0.65 -7.17
C LEU A 151 -14.97 0.69 -5.66
N TYR A 152 -14.40 -0.38 -5.13
CA TYR A 152 -13.94 -0.48 -3.75
C TYR A 152 -12.44 -0.25 -3.70
N MET A 153 -12.01 0.74 -2.91
CA MET A 153 -10.62 1.19 -2.81
C MET A 153 -10.18 1.18 -1.36
N HIS A 154 -9.08 0.48 -1.09
CA HIS A 154 -8.48 0.34 0.23
C HIS A 154 -6.96 0.50 0.18
#